data_AF-A0A0B1S5M5-F1
#
_entry.id   AF-A0A0B1S5M5-F1
#
_cell.length_a   1.000
_cell.length_b   1.000
_cell.length_c   1.000
_cell.angle_alpha   90.00
_cell.angle_beta   90.00
_cell.angle_gamma   90.00
#
_symmetry.space_group_name_H-M   'P 1'
#
loop_
_entity.id
_entity.type
_entity.pdbx_description
1 polymer ?
#
loop_
_entity_poly.entity_id
_entity_poly.type
_entity_poly.pdbx_seq_one_letter_code
_entity_poly.pdbx_strand_id
1 'polypeptide(L)'
;MSLFQKLQPSECVQNIYEAIEIIYDNVPRVIVSVTAMLQLEILRQSDKGRLFCQGLHKEECPCESNTKNFNDSYLADACIDYANREMDLAASGRFDKKDFTVVTQPFFRDINEPPMKNGEVNKEFFAPDCFHFSQWGHALVSSWLWKNILEPVGAKTTQGSASVPSLPLACPDP
;
A
#
# COMPACT_ATOMS: atom_id res chain seq x y z
N MET A 1 19.06 -23.39 -9.79
CA MET A 1 18.70 -22.20 -9.00
C MET A 1 17.19 -22.21 -8.86
N SER A 2 16.66 -22.30 -7.64
CA SER A 2 15.22 -22.50 -7.41
C SER A 2 14.44 -21.24 -7.78
N LEU A 3 13.35 -21.40 -8.52
CA LEU A 3 12.40 -20.37 -8.99
C LEU A 3 11.70 -19.53 -7.90
N PHE A 4 12.14 -19.60 -6.64
CA PHE A 4 11.61 -18.84 -5.52
C PHE A 4 12.74 -18.14 -4.79
N GLN A 5 13.40 -17.20 -5.45
CA GLN A 5 14.10 -16.15 -4.73
C GLN A 5 12.99 -15.30 -4.09
N LYS A 6 12.71 -15.56 -2.81
CA LYS A 6 11.69 -14.84 -2.04
C LYS A 6 12.11 -13.37 -2.00
N LEU A 7 11.50 -12.52 -2.83
CA LEU A 7 11.71 -11.07 -2.78
C LEU A 7 11.49 -10.60 -1.34
N GLN A 8 12.57 -10.32 -0.62
CA GLN A 8 12.53 -9.75 0.72
C GLN A 8 12.13 -8.28 0.63
N PRO A 9 11.52 -7.69 1.68
CA PRO A 9 11.21 -6.25 1.70
C PRO A 9 12.38 -5.36 1.25
N SER A 10 13.61 -5.67 1.66
CA SER A 10 14.82 -4.95 1.22
C SER A 10 15.09 -5.05 -0.29
N GLU A 11 14.85 -6.21 -0.89
CA GLU A 11 15.03 -6.42 -2.34
C GLU A 11 13.94 -5.66 -3.13
N CYS A 12 12.71 -5.63 -2.62
CA CYS A 12 11.63 -4.85 -3.22
C CYS A 12 11.94 -3.34 -3.21
N VAL A 13 12.43 -2.81 -2.08
CA VAL A 13 12.80 -1.40 -1.94
C VAL A 13 13.99 -1.04 -2.83
N GLN A 14 14.91 -1.97 -3.05
CA GLN A 14 16.01 -1.77 -3.99
C GLN A 14 15.50 -1.58 -5.42
N ASN A 15 14.47 -2.32 -5.84
CA ASN A 15 13.84 -2.09 -7.15
C ASN A 15 13.15 -0.72 -7.23
N ILE A 16 12.54 -0.25 -6.14
CA ILE A 16 11.96 1.10 -6.06
C ILE A 16 13.07 2.15 -6.19
N TYR A 17 14.19 1.96 -5.49
CA TYR A 17 15.36 2.84 -5.62
C TYR A 17 15.80 2.96 -7.08
N GLU A 18 15.97 1.84 -7.77
CA GLU A 18 16.42 1.81 -9.17
C GLU A 18 15.43 2.51 -10.11
N ALA A 19 14.12 2.32 -9.88
CA ALA A 19 13.08 3.01 -10.64
C ALA A 19 13.12 4.54 -10.41
N ILE A 20 13.31 4.99 -9.16
CA ILE A 20 13.42 6.41 -8.84
C ILE A 20 14.69 7.01 -9.44
N GLU A 21 15.80 6.28 -9.45
CA GLU A 21 17.07 6.72 -10.06
C GLU A 21 16.90 7.00 -11.57
N ILE A 22 16.18 6.14 -12.28
CA ILE A 22 15.84 6.37 -13.69
C ILE A 22 15.04 7.68 -13.85
N ILE A 23 14.05 7.95 -13.00
CA ILE A 23 13.25 9.17 -13.07
C ILE A 23 14.13 10.39 -12.72
N TYR A 24 14.98 10.27 -11.70
CA TYR A 24 15.88 11.31 -11.23
C TYR A 24 16.85 11.81 -12.30
N ASP A 25 17.35 10.89 -13.12
CA ASP A 25 18.30 11.17 -14.21
C ASP A 25 17.63 11.74 -15.46
N ASN A 26 16.34 11.44 -15.69
CA ASN A 26 15.70 11.69 -16.98
C ASN A 26 14.55 12.72 -16.94
N VAL A 27 14.00 13.05 -15.76
CA VAL A 27 12.82 13.91 -15.67
C VAL A 27 13.07 15.10 -14.73
N PRO A 28 13.11 16.34 -15.25
CA PRO A 28 13.31 17.54 -14.43
C PRO A 28 12.00 18.01 -13.78
N ARG A 29 12.08 18.69 -12.63
CA ARG A 29 10.94 19.29 -11.91
C ARG A 29 9.86 18.27 -11.53
N VAL A 30 10.22 17.31 -10.66
CA VAL A 30 9.34 16.20 -10.29
C VAL A 30 9.26 16.01 -8.79
N ILE A 31 8.05 15.71 -8.30
CA ILE A 31 7.84 15.09 -6.99
C ILE A 31 7.44 13.65 -7.26
N VAL A 32 8.26 12.69 -6.85
CA VAL A 32 7.91 11.27 -6.92
C VAL A 32 7.11 10.91 -5.66
N SER A 33 5.83 10.58 -5.84
CA SER A 33 4.95 10.16 -4.75
C SER A 33 4.88 8.65 -4.68
N VAL A 34 5.47 8.05 -3.63
CA VAL A 34 5.47 6.60 -3.41
C VAL A 34 4.31 6.23 -2.48
N THR A 35 3.37 5.39 -2.91
CA THR A 35 2.35 4.86 -1.99
C THR A 35 2.96 3.69 -1.24
N ALA A 36 2.98 3.75 0.09
CA ALA A 36 3.63 2.70 0.88
C ALA A 36 2.86 1.38 0.84
N MET A 37 3.57 0.29 1.11
CA MET A 37 3.02 -1.06 1.16
C MET A 37 1.79 -1.15 2.09
N LEU A 38 0.74 -1.77 1.56
CA LEU A 38 -0.48 -2.11 2.31
C LEU A 38 -0.33 -3.46 3.01
N GLN A 39 -1.18 -3.73 4.00
CA GLN A 39 -1.22 -5.00 4.71
C GLN A 39 -1.93 -6.10 3.92
N LEU A 40 -1.20 -7.15 3.55
CA LEU A 40 -1.71 -8.25 2.71
C LEU A 40 -2.45 -9.33 3.50
N GLU A 41 -2.20 -9.48 4.80
CA GLU A 41 -2.87 -10.46 5.65
C GLU A 41 -4.39 -10.23 5.77
N ILE A 42 -4.84 -9.00 5.46
CA ILE A 42 -6.27 -8.66 5.33
C ILE A 42 -6.98 -9.49 4.25
N LEU A 43 -6.25 -10.01 3.25
CA LEU A 43 -6.84 -10.74 2.13
C LEU A 43 -7.62 -11.99 2.60
N ARG A 44 -7.10 -12.71 3.60
CA ARG A 44 -7.78 -13.88 4.19
C ARG A 44 -9.12 -13.53 4.79
N GLN A 45 -9.19 -12.37 5.44
CA GLN A 45 -10.43 -11.86 6.02
C GLN A 45 -11.40 -11.43 4.91
N SER A 46 -10.88 -10.76 3.87
CA SER A 46 -11.63 -10.30 2.71
C SER A 46 -12.28 -11.46 1.92
N ASP A 47 -11.61 -12.60 1.89
CA ASP A 47 -12.05 -13.82 1.21
C ASP A 47 -13.01 -14.69 2.04
N LYS A 48 -13.16 -14.41 3.34
CA LYS A 48 -13.93 -15.26 4.26
C LYS A 48 -15.36 -15.46 3.76
N GLY A 49 -15.73 -16.72 3.56
CA GLY A 49 -17.06 -17.11 3.07
C GLY A 49 -17.25 -16.94 1.55
N ARG A 50 -16.19 -16.66 0.78
CA ARG A 50 -16.23 -16.44 -0.67
C ARG A 50 -15.37 -17.47 -1.39
N LEU A 51 -15.93 -18.65 -1.67
CA LEU A 51 -15.20 -19.79 -2.26
C LEU A 51 -14.49 -19.45 -3.57
N PHE A 52 -15.08 -18.59 -4.41
CA PHE A 52 -14.45 -18.11 -5.64
C PHE A 52 -13.14 -17.36 -5.34
N CYS A 53 -13.17 -16.38 -4.43
CA CYS A 53 -12.00 -15.58 -4.08
C CYS A 53 -10.91 -16.45 -3.43
N GLN A 54 -11.30 -17.33 -2.50
CA GLN A 54 -10.38 -18.25 -1.85
C GLN A 54 -9.66 -19.18 -2.84
N GLY A 55 -10.37 -19.62 -3.89
CA GLY A 55 -9.77 -20.39 -4.98
C GLY A 55 -8.82 -19.54 -5.81
N LEU A 56 -9.28 -18.37 -6.26
CA LEU A 56 -8.50 -17.44 -7.08
C LEU A 56 -7.21 -17.01 -6.39
N HIS A 57 -7.27 -16.51 -5.15
CA HIS A 57 -6.09 -16.04 -4.43
C HIS A 57 -5.16 -17.15 -3.98
N LYS A 58 -5.66 -18.38 -3.82
CA LYS A 58 -4.77 -19.53 -3.61
C LYS A 58 -3.89 -19.81 -4.82
N GLU A 59 -4.41 -19.58 -6.03
CA GLU A 59 -3.66 -19.74 -7.27
C GLU A 59 -2.72 -18.55 -7.54
N GLU A 60 -3.22 -17.33 -7.43
CA GLU A 60 -2.47 -16.10 -7.72
C GLU A 60 -1.44 -15.75 -6.63
N CYS A 61 -1.75 -16.05 -5.37
CA CYS A 61 -0.94 -15.69 -4.19
C CYS A 61 -0.71 -16.92 -3.28
N PRO A 62 0.05 -17.93 -3.74
CA PRO A 62 0.22 -19.19 -3.01
C PRO A 62 0.97 -19.04 -1.66
N CYS A 63 1.78 -17.99 -1.50
CA CYS A 63 2.40 -17.67 -0.21
C CYS A 63 1.36 -17.11 0.78
N GLU A 64 0.52 -16.19 0.32
CA GLU A 64 -0.55 -15.59 1.12
C GLU A 64 -1.54 -16.68 1.56
N SER A 65 -1.98 -17.57 0.68
CA SER A 65 -2.91 -18.64 1.10
C SER A 65 -2.28 -19.74 2.00
N ASN A 66 -0.96 -19.77 2.17
CA ASN A 66 -0.24 -20.77 2.97
C ASN A 66 -0.01 -20.32 4.42
N THR A 67 -1.05 -20.45 5.24
CA THR A 67 -1.04 -20.08 6.66
C THR A 67 -0.03 -20.85 7.52
N LYS A 68 0.46 -22.00 7.05
CA LYS A 68 1.43 -22.83 7.78
C LYS A 68 2.83 -22.24 7.77
N ASN A 69 3.25 -21.73 6.61
CA ASN A 69 4.61 -21.21 6.41
C ASN A 69 4.66 -19.67 6.47
N PHE A 70 3.53 -19.02 6.19
CA PHE A 70 3.39 -17.57 6.16
C PHE A 70 2.12 -17.24 6.95
N ASN A 71 2.15 -17.21 8.27
CA ASN A 71 0.97 -16.86 9.07
C ASN A 71 0.66 -15.35 8.98
N ASP A 72 -0.46 -14.90 9.55
CA ASP A 72 -0.87 -13.48 9.49
C ASP A 72 0.21 -12.55 10.03
N SER A 73 0.83 -12.91 11.17
CA SER A 73 1.90 -12.11 11.78
C SER A 73 3.11 -11.98 10.86
N TYR A 74 3.53 -13.07 10.21
CA TYR A 74 4.66 -13.03 9.26
C TYR A 74 4.37 -12.09 8.09
N LEU A 75 3.15 -12.13 7.53
CA LEU A 75 2.77 -11.26 6.42
C LEU A 75 2.68 -9.80 6.86
N ALA A 76 2.05 -9.53 8.01
CA ALA A 76 1.95 -8.19 8.58
C ALA A 76 3.35 -7.60 8.84
N ASP A 77 4.24 -8.35 9.49
CA ASP A 77 5.61 -7.94 9.77
C ASP A 77 6.38 -7.62 8.47
N ALA A 78 6.23 -8.44 7.43
CA ALA A 78 6.87 -8.21 6.14
C ALA A 78 6.31 -6.96 5.43
N CYS A 79 4.99 -6.73 5.48
CA CYS A 79 4.37 -5.54 4.89
C CYS A 79 4.78 -4.27 5.62
N ILE A 80 4.82 -4.30 6.96
CA ILE A 80 5.27 -3.18 7.80
C ILE A 80 6.76 -2.90 7.57
N ASP A 81 7.61 -3.92 7.52
CA ASP A 81 9.04 -3.74 7.21
C ASP A 81 9.23 -3.12 5.81
N TYR A 82 8.45 -3.56 4.82
CA TYR A 82 8.49 -2.97 3.48
C TYR A 82 8.07 -1.49 3.52
N ALA A 83 6.91 -1.17 4.09
CA ALA A 83 6.43 0.20 4.20
C ALA A 83 7.43 1.11 4.92
N ASN A 84 8.03 0.64 6.02
CA ASN A 84 9.04 1.41 6.76
C ASN A 84 10.28 1.68 5.92
N ARG A 85 10.77 0.69 5.15
CA ARG A 85 11.92 0.87 4.27
C ARG A 85 11.64 1.82 3.11
N GLU A 86 10.42 1.84 2.56
CA GLU A 86 9.99 2.84 1.57
C GLU A 86 9.98 4.24 2.18
N MET A 87 9.52 4.38 3.42
CA MET A 87 9.56 5.64 4.17
C MET A 87 10.99 6.09 4.44
N ASP A 88 11.88 5.19 4.87
CA ASP A 88 13.29 5.47 5.12
C ASP A 88 14.02 5.88 3.82
N LEU A 89 13.70 5.22 2.69
CA LEU A 89 14.25 5.57 1.38
C LEU A 89 13.89 7.01 1.00
N ALA A 90 12.62 7.39 1.10
CA ALA A 90 12.18 8.76 0.81
C ALA A 90 12.77 9.78 1.79
N ALA A 91 12.83 9.44 3.09
CA ALA A 91 13.38 10.31 4.12
C ALA A 91 14.92 10.43 4.10
N SER A 92 15.62 9.59 3.33
CA SER A 92 17.09 9.59 3.26
C SER A 92 17.69 10.88 2.68
N GLY A 93 16.90 11.68 1.96
CA GLY A 93 17.35 12.87 1.25
C GLY A 93 18.24 12.59 0.03
N ARG A 94 18.46 11.32 -0.32
CA ARG A 94 19.38 10.91 -1.39
C ARG A 94 19.01 11.45 -2.78
N PHE A 95 17.71 11.63 -3.02
CA PHE A 95 17.17 12.13 -4.28
C PHE A 95 16.79 13.61 -4.23
N ASP A 96 17.01 14.29 -3.09
CA ASP A 96 16.59 15.68 -2.95
C ASP A 96 17.57 16.63 -3.65
N LYS A 97 17.03 17.39 -4.60
CA LYS A 97 17.67 18.55 -5.23
C LYS A 97 16.64 19.64 -5.43
N LYS A 98 17.08 20.81 -5.90
CA LYS A 98 16.23 22.01 -6.07
C LYS A 98 14.91 21.75 -6.81
N ASP A 99 14.90 20.81 -7.75
CA ASP A 99 13.76 20.51 -8.62
C ASP A 99 13.36 19.02 -8.61
N PHE A 100 13.78 18.27 -7.59
CA PHE A 100 13.39 16.86 -7.47
C PHE A 100 13.35 16.44 -6.01
N THR A 101 12.31 15.70 -5.63
CA THR A 101 12.21 15.08 -4.31
C THR A 101 11.33 13.83 -4.37
N VAL A 102 11.45 12.98 -3.34
CA VAL A 102 10.67 11.76 -3.17
C VAL A 102 9.90 11.85 -1.87
N VAL A 103 8.61 11.55 -1.90
CA VAL A 103 7.74 11.60 -0.72
C VAL A 103 6.88 10.35 -0.66
N THR A 104 6.90 9.67 0.48
CA THR A 104 6.05 8.50 0.73
C THR A 104 4.67 8.92 1.25
N GLN A 105 3.63 8.21 0.84
CA GLN A 105 2.23 8.37 1.26
C GLN A 105 1.78 7.08 1.98
N PRO A 106 1.99 6.97 3.31
CA PRO A 106 1.77 5.73 4.06
C PRO A 106 0.33 5.49 4.52
N PHE A 107 -0.69 6.12 3.94
CA PHE A 107 -2.07 6.06 4.43
C PHE A 107 -2.70 4.64 4.51
N PHE A 108 -2.10 3.63 3.88
CA PHE A 108 -2.50 2.22 4.00
C PHE A 108 -1.73 1.41 5.06
N ARG A 109 -0.57 1.91 5.52
CA ARG A 109 0.42 1.15 6.29
C ARG A 109 -0.20 0.47 7.52
N ASP A 110 -1.05 1.18 8.23
CA ASP A 110 -1.63 0.75 9.51
C ASP A 110 -3.12 0.35 9.39
N ILE A 111 -3.63 0.14 8.18
CA ILE A 111 -4.96 -0.45 7.97
C ILE A 111 -4.80 -1.97 8.05
N ASN A 112 -5.24 -2.61 9.14
CA ASN A 112 -5.12 -4.05 9.41
C ASN A 112 -6.47 -4.80 9.45
N GLU A 113 -7.56 -4.09 9.16
CA GLU A 113 -8.91 -4.65 9.06
C GLU A 113 -9.48 -4.37 7.66
N PRO A 114 -10.16 -5.34 7.02
CA PRO A 114 -10.89 -5.06 5.80
C PRO A 114 -12.02 -4.07 6.06
N PRO A 115 -12.51 -3.37 5.03
CA PRO A 115 -13.71 -2.54 5.18
C PRO A 115 -14.89 -3.41 5.63
N MET A 116 -15.60 -2.99 6.67
CA MET A 116 -16.73 -3.72 7.25
C MET A 116 -18.04 -2.95 7.03
N LYS A 117 -19.12 -3.68 6.72
CA LYS A 117 -20.50 -3.17 6.59
C LYS A 117 -21.45 -4.18 7.23
N ASN A 118 -22.15 -3.79 8.30
CA ASN A 118 -23.10 -4.64 9.03
C ASN A 118 -22.51 -5.96 9.57
N GLY A 119 -21.25 -5.93 10.03
CA GLY A 119 -20.57 -7.10 10.60
C GLY A 119 -19.98 -8.08 9.57
N GLU A 120 -20.11 -7.79 8.27
CA GLU A 120 -19.44 -8.52 7.19
C GLU A 120 -18.45 -7.62 6.44
N VAL A 121 -17.52 -8.23 5.70
CA VAL A 121 -16.65 -7.49 4.76
C VAL A 121 -17.52 -6.76 3.74
N ASN A 122 -17.27 -5.46 3.58
CA ASN A 122 -17.95 -4.62 2.62
C ASN A 122 -17.48 -4.94 1.20
N LYS A 123 -18.22 -5.84 0.55
CA LYS A 123 -17.95 -6.30 -0.82
C LYS A 123 -18.01 -5.18 -1.85
N GLU A 124 -18.68 -4.07 -1.58
CA GLU A 124 -18.74 -2.91 -2.47
C GLU A 124 -17.39 -2.18 -2.59
N PHE A 125 -16.49 -2.37 -1.63
CA PHE A 125 -15.13 -1.79 -1.67
C PHE A 125 -14.24 -2.45 -2.73
N PHE A 126 -14.45 -3.73 -3.00
CA PHE A 126 -13.60 -4.53 -3.87
C PHE A 126 -14.23 -4.76 -5.24
N ALA A 127 -13.39 -4.99 -6.24
CA ALA A 127 -13.76 -5.52 -7.53
C ALA A 127 -14.22 -7.00 -7.41
N PRO A 128 -14.74 -7.62 -8.49
CA PRO A 128 -15.21 -9.00 -8.44
C PRO A 128 -14.15 -10.04 -8.03
N ASP A 129 -12.86 -9.72 -8.20
CA ASP A 129 -11.73 -10.56 -7.77
C ASP A 129 -11.45 -10.53 -6.26
N CYS A 130 -12.15 -9.67 -5.50
CA CYS A 130 -12.09 -9.63 -4.03
C CYS A 130 -10.81 -9.01 -3.45
N PHE A 131 -9.95 -8.42 -4.28
CA PHE A 131 -8.68 -7.82 -3.87
C PHE A 131 -8.51 -6.39 -4.41
N HIS A 132 -8.65 -6.20 -5.73
CA HIS A 132 -8.56 -4.87 -6.32
C HIS A 132 -9.71 -3.99 -5.85
N PHE A 133 -9.49 -2.68 -5.81
CA PHE A 133 -10.55 -1.76 -5.38
C PHE A 133 -11.59 -1.58 -6.49
N SER A 134 -12.86 -1.51 -6.10
CA SER A 134 -13.93 -1.10 -7.01
C SER A 134 -13.78 0.38 -7.37
N GLN A 135 -14.59 0.89 -8.29
CA GLN A 135 -14.67 2.34 -8.54
C GLN A 135 -14.93 3.13 -7.25
N TRP A 136 -15.79 2.61 -6.37
CA TRP A 136 -16.08 3.23 -5.08
C TRP A 136 -14.89 3.11 -4.12
N GLY A 137 -14.24 1.95 -4.05
CA GLY A 137 -13.02 1.75 -3.26
C GLY A 137 -11.90 2.71 -3.68
N HIS A 138 -11.65 2.84 -4.97
CA HIS A 138 -10.70 3.82 -5.53
C HIS A 138 -11.05 5.25 -5.13
N ALA A 139 -12.30 5.68 -5.28
CA ALA A 139 -12.72 7.04 -4.90
C ALA A 139 -12.48 7.33 -3.40
N LEU A 140 -12.74 6.33 -2.55
CA LEU A 140 -12.53 6.44 -1.11
C LEU A 140 -11.04 6.56 -0.77
N VAL A 141 -10.20 5.65 -1.26
CA VAL A 141 -8.75 5.66 -0.93
C VAL A 141 -8.03 6.84 -1.56
N SER A 142 -8.49 7.35 -2.71
CA SER A 142 -7.96 8.58 -3.32
C SER A 142 -8.16 9.81 -2.42
N SER A 143 -9.22 9.87 -1.62
CA SER A 143 -9.40 10.96 -0.66
C SER A 143 -8.34 10.93 0.45
N TRP A 144 -7.92 9.74 0.88
CA TRP A 144 -6.85 9.56 1.87
C TRP A 144 -5.47 9.82 1.28
N LEU A 145 -5.22 9.38 0.05
CA LEU A 145 -4.00 9.75 -0.69
C LEU A 145 -3.90 11.28 -0.82
N TRP A 146 -4.99 11.96 -1.17
CA TRP A 146 -5.02 13.42 -1.29
C TRP A 146 -4.69 14.12 0.02
N LYS A 147 -5.28 13.65 1.13
CA LYS A 147 -4.93 14.12 2.48
C LYS A 147 -3.44 13.96 2.75
N ASN A 148 -2.89 12.78 2.45
CA ASN A 148 -1.48 12.46 2.68
C ASN A 148 -0.53 13.34 1.87
N ILE A 149 -0.87 13.66 0.61
CA ILE A 149 -0.10 14.58 -0.23
C ILE A 149 0.02 15.96 0.41
N LEU A 150 -1.04 16.44 1.07
CA LEU A 150 -1.10 17.76 1.70
C LEU A 150 -0.63 17.79 3.16
N GLU A 151 -0.46 16.63 3.79
CA GLU A 151 0.09 16.53 5.14
C GLU A 151 1.60 16.75 5.14
N PRO A 152 2.14 17.48 6.14
CA PRO A 152 3.57 17.72 6.23
C PRO A 152 4.36 16.41 6.39
N VAL A 153 5.56 16.38 5.79
CA VAL A 153 6.49 15.25 5.92
C VAL A 153 6.81 15.03 7.41
N GLY A 154 6.79 13.77 7.85
CA GLY A 154 6.98 13.39 9.26
C GLY A 154 5.69 13.37 10.11
N ALA A 155 4.57 13.86 9.57
CA ALA A 155 3.27 13.83 10.26
C ALA A 155 2.12 13.35 9.34
N LYS A 156 2.47 12.49 8.37
CA LYS A 156 1.49 11.89 7.46
C LYS A 156 0.67 10.82 8.18
N THR A 157 -0.62 10.76 7.85
CA THR A 157 -1.53 9.69 8.29
C THR A 157 -1.01 8.35 7.79
N THR A 158 -0.88 7.38 8.70
CA THR A 158 -0.50 5.98 8.39
C THR A 158 -1.70 5.03 8.42
N GLN A 159 -2.77 5.42 9.12
CA GLN A 159 -4.04 4.70 9.17
C GLN A 159 -5.14 5.56 8.55
N GLY A 160 -5.38 5.38 7.26
CA GLY A 160 -6.57 5.90 6.60
C GLY A 160 -7.82 5.12 6.98
N SER A 161 -8.85 5.21 6.15
CA SER A 161 -10.06 4.39 6.30
C SER A 161 -10.42 3.76 4.97
N ALA A 162 -10.94 2.53 5.01
CA ALA A 162 -11.55 1.85 3.87
C ALA A 162 -13.09 1.95 3.87
N SER A 163 -13.67 2.67 4.84
CA SER A 163 -15.13 2.82 5.01
C SER A 163 -15.60 4.28 4.97
N VAL A 164 -14.73 5.22 5.33
CA VAL A 164 -15.05 6.65 5.41
C VAL A 164 -14.05 7.43 4.55
N PRO A 165 -14.48 8.28 3.60
CA PRO A 165 -13.57 9.12 2.86
C PRO A 165 -13.05 10.28 3.73
N SER A 166 -11.85 10.79 3.43
CA SER A 166 -11.31 12.00 4.02
C SER A 166 -11.95 13.24 3.37
N LEU A 167 -13.10 13.66 3.91
CA LEU A 167 -13.84 14.85 3.46
C LEU A 167 -14.00 15.88 4.60
N PRO A 168 -14.02 17.19 4.28
CA PRO A 168 -13.78 17.79 2.97
C PRO A 168 -12.34 17.57 2.49
N LEU A 169 -12.11 17.60 1.16
CA LEU A 169 -10.77 17.51 0.62
C LEU A 169 -9.95 18.73 1.07
N ALA A 170 -8.73 18.48 1.55
CA ALA A 170 -7.83 19.56 1.94
C ALA A 170 -7.47 20.41 0.71
N CYS A 171 -7.33 21.72 0.93
CA CYS A 171 -6.83 22.66 -0.05
C CYS A 171 -5.38 23.00 0.30
N PRO A 172 -4.48 23.20 -0.69
CA PRO A 172 -3.18 23.79 -0.44
C PRO A 172 -3.35 25.18 0.20
N ASP A 173 -2.43 25.56 1.09
CA ASP A 173 -2.35 26.93 1.56
C ASP A 173 -2.10 27.88 0.36
N PRO A 174 -2.70 29.09 0.35
CA PRO A 174 -2.53 30.06 -0.75
C PRO A 174 -1.08 30.47 -1.03
#